data_AF-A0A356T6J3-F1
#
_entry.id   AF-A0A356T6J3-F1
#
_cell.length_a   1.000
_cell.length_b   1.000
_cell.length_c   1.000
_cell.angle_alpha   90.00
_cell.angle_beta   90.00
_cell.angle_gamma   90.00
#
_symmetry.space_group_name_H-M   'P 1'
#
loop_
_entity.id
_entity.type
_entity.pdbx_description
1 polymer ?
#
loop_
_entity_poly.entity_id
_entity_poly.type
_entity_poly.pdbx_seq_one_letter_code
_entity_poly.pdbx_strand_id
1 'polypeptide(L)'
;RLYPTIAETLPSDRYTGDNLLGVAAYPGVVLHPGRSYAFVIRRGLNDAEGAPLDVPEALTQLAAGETPSGAWGEAAAALYAPLFETLDTLDVPRDAVAAATVFTTGDVVADLRDLSERVLGAHAVTVEDLALDPGDGATHERYCELVGSVSQPQFQQGTPPFDTEGLFEIGADGLPVEQRREDTPIVITIPKGPMPEGGYPLMVYFHGSGGVAAQVVDRGPAPPGGPEARGLGPAHMIAAHGIASVGAALPLSPDRLPGAGAIEYLNFDNLAAFRDTFRQGVLEQRLLVRALASLEIDPA
;
A
#
# COMPACT_ATOMS: atom_id res chain seq x y z
N ARG A 1 -15.22 -24.08 -5.62
CA ARG A 1 -15.57 -23.35 -6.88
C ARG A 1 -14.32 -23.26 -7.74
N LEU A 2 -14.44 -23.47 -9.05
CA LEU A 2 -13.33 -23.28 -9.99
C LEU A 2 -13.28 -21.82 -10.49
N TYR A 3 -12.07 -21.33 -10.72
CA TYR A 3 -11.80 -20.02 -11.30
C TYR A 3 -10.98 -20.19 -12.58
N PRO A 4 -11.14 -19.33 -13.59
CA PRO A 4 -10.25 -19.33 -14.74
C PRO A 4 -8.82 -18.97 -14.30
N THR A 5 -7.85 -19.62 -14.89
CA THR A 5 -6.42 -19.46 -14.59
C THR A 5 -5.64 -19.19 -15.87
N ILE A 6 -4.49 -18.55 -15.72
CA ILE A 6 -3.46 -18.46 -16.77
C ILE A 6 -2.26 -19.27 -16.28
N ALA A 7 -1.62 -19.94 -17.21
CA ALA A 7 -0.36 -20.62 -16.97
C ALA A 7 0.58 -20.39 -18.15
N GLU A 8 1.87 -20.28 -17.86
CA GLU A 8 2.92 -20.14 -18.86
C GLU A 8 4.19 -20.84 -18.37
N THR A 9 4.87 -21.57 -19.25
CA THR A 9 6.23 -22.04 -18.98
C THR A 9 7.17 -20.86 -19.16
N LEU A 10 7.73 -20.37 -18.06
CA LEU A 10 8.58 -19.19 -18.05
C LEU A 10 9.94 -19.52 -18.69
N PRO A 11 10.53 -18.56 -19.46
CA PRO A 11 11.88 -18.73 -19.97
C PRO A 11 12.86 -18.84 -18.81
N SER A 12 13.93 -19.61 -19.01
CA SER A 12 15.01 -19.73 -18.03
C SER A 12 15.85 -18.44 -18.01
N ASP A 13 16.09 -17.90 -16.82
CA ASP A 13 16.96 -16.75 -16.57
C ASP A 13 17.67 -16.85 -15.21
N ARG A 14 18.24 -15.75 -14.71
CA ARG A 14 18.96 -15.75 -13.43
C ARG A 14 18.06 -15.96 -12.19
N TYR A 15 16.74 -15.84 -12.35
CA TYR A 15 15.70 -15.96 -11.33
C TYR A 15 14.75 -17.13 -11.58
N THR A 16 14.51 -17.47 -12.84
CA THR A 16 13.66 -18.58 -13.25
C THR A 16 14.55 -19.75 -13.70
N GLY A 17 14.47 -20.89 -13.00
CA GLY A 17 15.17 -22.11 -13.45
C GLY A 17 14.53 -22.69 -14.72
N ASP A 18 15.15 -23.75 -15.26
CA ASP A 18 14.58 -24.47 -16.41
C ASP A 18 13.22 -25.10 -16.07
N ASN A 19 12.29 -25.08 -17.03
CA ASN A 19 10.97 -25.72 -16.96
C ASN A 19 10.05 -25.22 -15.82
N LEU A 20 10.17 -23.94 -15.44
CA LEU A 20 9.30 -23.33 -14.44
C LEU A 20 7.91 -23.02 -15.01
N LEU A 21 6.87 -23.64 -14.47
CA LEU A 21 5.48 -23.29 -14.76
C LEU A 21 5.01 -22.16 -13.85
N GLY A 22 4.78 -20.97 -14.41
CA GLY A 22 4.09 -19.87 -13.75
C GLY A 22 2.58 -20.09 -13.82
N VAL A 23 1.87 -19.89 -12.71
CA VAL A 23 0.41 -19.94 -12.65
C VAL A 23 -0.16 -18.75 -11.90
N ALA A 24 -1.29 -18.24 -12.38
CA ALA A 24 -2.03 -17.17 -11.72
C ALA A 24 -3.54 -17.30 -11.96
N ALA A 25 -4.33 -16.64 -11.10
CA ALA A 25 -5.73 -16.40 -11.41
C ALA A 25 -5.83 -15.53 -12.66
N TYR A 26 -6.85 -15.75 -13.50
CA TYR A 26 -7.01 -14.95 -14.71
C TYR A 26 -7.16 -13.45 -14.39
N PRO A 27 -6.53 -12.53 -15.15
CA PRO A 27 -6.65 -11.10 -14.93
C PRO A 27 -8.10 -10.65 -14.77
N GLY A 28 -8.41 -9.97 -13.66
CA GLY A 28 -9.77 -9.57 -13.28
C GLY A 28 -10.45 -10.50 -12.27
N VAL A 29 -9.91 -11.70 -12.00
CA VAL A 29 -10.33 -12.53 -10.87
C VAL A 29 -9.63 -12.06 -9.61
N VAL A 30 -10.39 -11.41 -8.73
CA VAL A 30 -9.91 -11.01 -7.40
C VAL A 30 -10.18 -12.14 -6.41
N LEU A 31 -9.13 -12.66 -5.77
CA LEU A 31 -9.27 -13.63 -4.69
C LEU A 31 -9.73 -12.92 -3.42
N HIS A 32 -10.71 -13.47 -2.72
CA HIS A 32 -11.23 -12.90 -1.48
C HIS A 32 -10.21 -13.08 -0.36
N PRO A 33 -9.98 -12.04 0.47
CA PRO A 33 -9.02 -12.11 1.57
C PRO A 33 -9.41 -13.16 2.61
N GLY A 34 -8.41 -13.72 3.30
CA GLY A 34 -8.59 -14.70 4.38
C GLY A 34 -9.17 -16.04 3.89
N ARG A 35 -9.25 -16.26 2.58
CA ARG A 35 -9.79 -17.49 1.99
C ARG A 35 -8.68 -18.36 1.44
N SER A 36 -8.82 -19.66 1.68
CA SER A 36 -7.94 -20.69 1.13
C SER A 36 -8.31 -21.03 -0.31
N TYR A 37 -7.29 -21.15 -1.14
CA TYR A 37 -7.35 -21.47 -2.55
C TYR A 37 -6.28 -22.52 -2.88
N ALA A 38 -6.42 -23.14 -4.04
CA ALA A 38 -5.37 -23.97 -4.60
C ALA A 38 -5.26 -23.78 -6.11
N PHE A 39 -4.04 -23.84 -6.63
CA PHE A 39 -3.79 -24.16 -8.03
C PHE A 39 -3.49 -25.64 -8.14
N VAL A 40 -4.08 -26.30 -9.13
CA VAL A 40 -3.98 -27.74 -9.35
C VAL A 40 -3.54 -27.98 -10.79
N ILE A 41 -2.39 -28.62 -10.96
CA ILE A 41 -1.85 -29.04 -12.24
C ILE A 41 -2.30 -30.48 -12.47
N ARG A 42 -2.90 -30.75 -13.62
CA ARG A 42 -3.41 -32.08 -13.97
C ARG A 42 -2.36 -32.84 -14.77
N ARG A 43 -2.26 -34.15 -14.52
CA ARG A 43 -1.31 -35.04 -15.23
C ARG A 43 -1.51 -35.05 -16.74
N GLY A 44 -2.77 -34.94 -17.18
CA GLY A 44 -3.12 -34.92 -18.61
C GLY A 44 -2.75 -33.64 -19.36
N LEU A 45 -2.03 -32.69 -18.74
CA LEU A 45 -1.36 -31.61 -19.48
C LEU A 45 -0.17 -32.12 -20.29
N ASN A 46 0.35 -33.28 -19.90
CA ASN A 46 1.49 -33.98 -20.49
C ASN A 46 2.81 -33.20 -20.44
N ASP A 47 3.92 -33.92 -20.57
CA ASP A 47 5.26 -33.36 -20.73
C ASP A 47 5.58 -33.05 -22.22
N ALA A 48 6.82 -32.66 -22.49
CA ALA A 48 7.28 -32.30 -23.83
C ALA A 48 7.26 -33.49 -24.82
N GLU A 49 7.33 -34.71 -24.29
CA GLU A 49 7.26 -35.97 -25.04
C GLU A 49 5.82 -36.49 -25.20
N GLY A 50 4.84 -35.82 -24.59
CA GLY A 50 3.43 -36.18 -24.63
C GLY A 50 3.01 -37.25 -23.62
N ALA A 51 3.87 -37.62 -22.67
CA ALA A 51 3.54 -38.51 -21.57
C ALA A 51 2.86 -37.74 -20.41
N PRO A 52 1.98 -38.36 -19.61
CA PRO A 52 1.37 -37.70 -18.46
C PRO A 52 2.42 -37.20 -17.47
N LEU A 53 2.21 -36.02 -16.88
CA LEU A 53 3.12 -35.50 -15.87
C LEU A 53 3.25 -36.46 -14.68
N ASP A 54 4.49 -36.60 -14.20
CA ASP A 54 4.82 -37.35 -12.99
C ASP A 54 4.28 -36.66 -11.73
N VAL A 55 4.18 -37.45 -10.65
CA VAL A 55 3.65 -37.02 -9.36
C VAL A 55 4.72 -37.27 -8.28
N PRO A 56 5.08 -36.25 -7.47
CA PRO A 56 5.96 -36.47 -6.33
C PRO A 56 5.35 -37.44 -5.32
N GLU A 57 6.16 -38.34 -4.75
CA GLU A 57 5.70 -39.35 -3.76
C GLU A 57 4.92 -38.72 -2.60
N ALA A 58 5.40 -37.58 -2.09
CA ALA A 58 4.72 -36.86 -1.02
C ALA A 58 3.29 -36.45 -1.40
N LEU A 59 3.03 -36.04 -2.65
CA LEU A 59 1.69 -35.69 -3.09
C LEU A 59 0.80 -36.93 -3.24
N THR A 60 1.37 -38.07 -3.66
CA THR A 60 0.66 -39.36 -3.67
C THR A 60 0.25 -39.78 -2.27
N GLN A 61 1.15 -39.67 -1.28
CA GLN A 61 0.87 -39.95 0.13
C GLN A 61 -0.26 -39.04 0.65
N LEU A 62 -0.16 -37.73 0.41
CA LEU A 62 -1.20 -36.77 0.81
C LEU A 62 -2.57 -37.09 0.17
N ALA A 63 -2.59 -37.47 -1.11
CA ALA A 63 -3.81 -37.87 -1.81
C ALA A 63 -4.47 -39.12 -1.22
N ALA A 64 -3.66 -40.04 -0.67
CA ALA A 64 -4.10 -41.25 0.03
C ALA A 64 -4.54 -40.97 1.50
N GLY A 65 -4.40 -39.74 1.99
CA GLY A 65 -4.66 -39.39 3.39
C GLY A 65 -3.52 -39.78 4.34
N GLU A 66 -2.34 -40.06 3.80
CA GLU A 66 -1.14 -40.37 4.55
C GLU A 66 -0.35 -39.10 4.88
N THR A 67 0.54 -39.19 5.87
CA THR A 67 1.44 -38.09 6.25
C THR A 67 2.83 -38.34 5.65
N PRO A 68 3.32 -37.47 4.74
CA PRO A 68 4.66 -37.62 4.21
C PRO A 68 5.73 -37.58 5.29
N SER A 69 6.85 -38.28 5.06
CA SER A 69 7.98 -38.22 5.98
C SER A 69 8.69 -36.86 5.95
N GLY A 70 9.40 -36.53 7.05
CA GLY A 70 10.20 -35.31 7.16
C GLY A 70 9.56 -34.21 8.03
N ALA A 71 10.32 -33.14 8.27
CA ALA A 71 9.95 -32.11 9.24
C ALA A 71 8.66 -31.35 8.92
N TRP A 72 8.22 -31.36 7.65
CA TRP A 72 7.04 -30.64 7.17
C TRP A 72 5.84 -31.54 6.90
N GLY A 73 5.95 -32.85 7.13
CA GLY A 73 4.93 -33.85 6.76
C GLY A 73 3.55 -33.58 7.36
N GLU A 74 3.49 -33.40 8.68
CA GLU A 74 2.24 -33.12 9.39
C GLU A 74 1.60 -31.80 8.94
N ALA A 75 2.42 -30.75 8.76
CA ALA A 75 1.94 -29.45 8.29
C ALA A 75 1.41 -29.53 6.86
N ALA A 76 2.06 -30.29 5.98
CA ALA A 76 1.61 -30.53 4.62
C ALA A 76 0.30 -31.33 4.59
N ALA A 77 0.18 -32.37 5.41
CA ALA A 77 -1.05 -33.15 5.56
C ALA A 77 -2.24 -32.28 5.98
N ALA A 78 -2.05 -31.44 7.00
CA ALA A 78 -3.08 -30.50 7.45
C ALA A 78 -3.44 -29.46 6.37
N LEU A 79 -2.43 -28.90 5.68
CA LEU A 79 -2.65 -27.87 4.65
C LEU A 79 -3.37 -28.41 3.41
N TYR A 80 -3.05 -29.64 2.97
CA TYR A 80 -3.58 -30.23 1.75
C TYR A 80 -4.87 -31.04 1.95
N ALA A 81 -5.26 -31.40 3.17
CA ALA A 81 -6.49 -32.16 3.41
C ALA A 81 -7.74 -31.52 2.76
N PRO A 82 -8.00 -30.20 2.91
CA PRO A 82 -9.16 -29.57 2.27
C PRO A 82 -9.11 -29.57 0.74
N LEU A 83 -7.92 -29.63 0.14
CA LEU A 83 -7.78 -29.73 -1.31
C LEU A 83 -8.43 -31.02 -1.81
N PHE A 84 -8.09 -32.17 -1.23
CA PHE A 84 -8.61 -33.45 -1.73
C PHE A 84 -10.11 -33.61 -1.50
N GLU A 85 -10.64 -33.15 -0.36
CA GLU A 85 -12.10 -33.06 -0.14
C GLU A 85 -12.79 -32.19 -1.21
N THR A 86 -12.16 -31.07 -1.57
CA THR A 86 -12.66 -30.16 -2.62
C THR A 86 -12.60 -30.82 -3.99
N LEU A 87 -11.54 -31.56 -4.32
CA LEU A 87 -11.41 -32.27 -5.59
C LEU A 87 -12.46 -33.37 -5.74
N ASP A 88 -12.69 -34.16 -4.69
CA ASP A 88 -13.75 -35.17 -4.66
C ASP A 88 -15.13 -34.53 -4.90
N THR A 89 -15.40 -33.39 -4.26
CA THR A 89 -16.66 -32.63 -4.43
C THR A 89 -16.83 -32.08 -5.86
N LEU A 90 -15.72 -31.86 -6.58
CA LEU A 90 -15.71 -31.34 -7.95
C LEU A 90 -15.60 -32.47 -8.99
N ASP A 91 -15.70 -33.74 -8.57
CA ASP A 91 -15.49 -34.93 -9.41
C ASP A 91 -14.16 -34.90 -10.17
N VAL A 92 -13.11 -34.36 -9.54
CA VAL A 92 -11.73 -34.40 -10.07
C VAL A 92 -10.97 -35.53 -9.38
N PRO A 93 -10.56 -36.59 -10.12
CA PRO A 93 -9.85 -37.71 -9.51
C PRO A 93 -8.54 -37.28 -8.86
N ARG A 94 -8.30 -37.74 -7.62
CA ARG A 94 -7.09 -37.40 -6.86
C ARG A 94 -5.80 -37.82 -7.57
N ASP A 95 -5.83 -38.96 -8.27
CA ASP A 95 -4.72 -39.52 -9.05
C ASP A 95 -4.46 -38.80 -10.39
N ALA A 96 -5.32 -37.85 -10.77
CA ALA A 96 -5.14 -36.98 -11.92
C ALA A 96 -4.33 -35.71 -11.61
N VAL A 97 -3.93 -35.49 -10.35
CA VAL A 97 -3.14 -34.33 -9.92
C VAL A 97 -1.65 -34.62 -10.05
N ALA A 98 -0.94 -33.75 -10.78
CA ALA A 98 0.53 -33.79 -10.94
C ALA A 98 1.23 -32.95 -9.88
N ALA A 99 0.68 -31.76 -9.61
CA ALA A 99 1.18 -30.83 -8.62
C ALA A 99 0.03 -29.96 -8.11
N ALA A 100 0.16 -29.44 -6.89
CA ALA A 100 -0.74 -28.42 -6.37
C ALA A 100 -0.02 -27.51 -5.39
N THR A 101 -0.46 -26.26 -5.32
CA THR A 101 -0.11 -25.32 -4.24
C THR A 101 -1.38 -24.87 -3.54
N VAL A 102 -1.43 -25.00 -2.22
CA VAL A 102 -2.56 -24.59 -1.38
C VAL A 102 -2.10 -23.40 -0.55
N PHE A 103 -2.87 -22.31 -0.59
CA PHE A 103 -2.50 -21.08 0.09
C PHE A 103 -3.74 -20.35 0.60
N THR A 104 -3.57 -19.57 1.66
CA THR A 104 -4.59 -18.64 2.15
C THR A 104 -4.15 -17.22 1.80
N THR A 105 -5.05 -16.48 1.16
CA THR A 105 -4.81 -15.07 0.85
C THR A 105 -4.76 -14.24 2.12
N GLY A 106 -3.82 -13.30 2.21
CA GLY A 106 -3.79 -12.32 3.31
C GLY A 106 -4.93 -11.30 3.20
N ASP A 107 -5.26 -10.66 4.33
CA ASP A 107 -6.17 -9.51 4.37
C ASP A 107 -5.39 -8.21 4.61
N VAL A 108 -4.64 -7.80 3.58
CA VAL A 108 -3.74 -6.63 3.69
C VAL A 108 -4.46 -5.32 4.01
N VAL A 109 -5.76 -5.23 3.72
CA VAL A 109 -6.60 -4.07 4.05
C VAL A 109 -6.93 -4.07 5.53
N ALA A 110 -7.40 -5.20 6.07
CA ALA A 110 -7.65 -5.34 7.50
C ALA A 110 -6.35 -5.17 8.30
N ASP A 111 -5.26 -5.80 7.88
CA ASP A 111 -3.96 -5.71 8.53
C ASP A 111 -3.46 -4.26 8.64
N LEU A 112 -3.53 -3.50 7.54
CA LEU A 112 -3.11 -2.09 7.53
C LEU A 112 -4.05 -1.23 8.36
N ARG A 113 -5.37 -1.48 8.31
CA ARG A 113 -6.34 -0.77 9.14
C ARG A 113 -6.05 -0.98 10.62
N ASP A 114 -5.90 -2.23 11.05
CA ASP A 114 -5.69 -2.59 12.45
C ASP A 114 -4.36 -2.06 12.97
N LEU A 115 -3.29 -2.18 12.18
CA LEU A 115 -2.00 -1.56 12.49
C LEU A 115 -2.17 -0.05 12.71
N SER A 116 -2.85 0.62 11.77
CA SER A 116 -2.97 2.06 11.81
C SER A 116 -3.91 2.58 12.91
N GLU A 117 -4.91 1.80 13.36
CA GLU A 117 -5.69 2.12 14.57
C GLU A 117 -4.81 2.07 15.82
N ARG A 118 -3.95 1.05 15.92
CA ARG A 118 -3.06 0.88 17.06
C ARG A 118 -1.98 1.96 17.10
N VAL A 119 -1.44 2.36 15.94
CA VAL A 119 -0.52 3.51 15.84
C VAL A 119 -1.21 4.81 16.27
N LEU A 120 -2.45 5.06 15.84
CA LEU A 120 -3.21 6.21 16.36
C LEU A 120 -3.42 6.14 17.88
N GLY A 121 -3.61 4.95 18.44
CA GLY A 121 -3.73 4.77 19.89
C GLY A 121 -2.44 5.09 20.67
N ALA A 122 -1.28 4.84 20.06
CA ALA A 122 0.03 4.98 20.70
C ALA A 122 0.73 6.32 20.41
N HIS A 123 0.41 6.98 19.29
CA HIS A 123 1.07 8.21 18.86
C HIS A 123 0.06 9.36 18.68
N ALA A 124 0.51 10.56 19.03
CA ALA A 124 -0.14 11.81 18.70
C ALA A 124 0.84 12.73 17.96
N VAL A 125 0.31 13.58 17.11
CA VAL A 125 1.08 14.61 16.39
C VAL A 125 0.34 15.94 16.49
N THR A 126 1.09 17.02 16.38
CA THR A 126 0.60 18.39 16.46
C THR A 126 0.99 19.13 15.18
N VAL A 127 0.08 19.99 14.71
CA VAL A 127 0.41 20.95 13.66
C VAL A 127 1.19 22.09 14.30
N GLU A 128 2.32 22.43 13.72
CA GLU A 128 3.30 23.37 14.24
C GLU A 128 3.61 24.45 13.21
N ASP A 129 4.11 25.59 13.70
CA ASP A 129 4.60 26.72 12.89
C ASP A 129 3.63 27.22 11.81
N LEU A 130 2.32 27.15 12.09
CA LEU A 130 1.29 27.57 11.16
C LEU A 130 1.31 29.09 10.97
N ALA A 131 1.54 29.53 9.75
CA ALA A 131 1.57 30.94 9.37
C ALA A 131 0.98 31.16 7.98
N LEU A 132 0.49 32.37 7.70
CA LEU A 132 0.14 32.76 6.33
C LEU A 132 1.33 32.54 5.40
N ASP A 133 1.09 31.96 4.22
CA ASP A 133 2.11 31.91 3.18
C ASP A 133 2.59 33.35 2.91
N PRO A 134 3.91 33.64 3.02
CA PRO A 134 4.43 35.00 2.94
C PRO A 134 4.38 35.58 1.53
N GLY A 135 4.21 34.76 0.50
CA GLY A 135 4.16 35.18 -0.90
C GLY A 135 2.76 35.67 -1.28
N ASP A 136 1.77 34.79 -1.18
CA ASP A 136 0.41 35.06 -1.68
C ASP A 136 -0.72 34.62 -0.73
N GLY A 137 -0.39 34.20 0.49
CA GLY A 137 -1.33 33.50 1.38
C GLY A 137 -2.59 34.27 1.77
N ALA A 138 -2.55 35.61 1.79
CA ALA A 138 -3.73 36.45 2.04
C ALA A 138 -4.48 36.88 0.75
N THR A 139 -3.86 36.70 -0.41
CA THR A 139 -4.27 37.35 -1.67
C THR A 139 -5.13 36.48 -2.58
N HIS A 140 -5.18 35.16 -2.33
CA HIS A 140 -6.05 34.25 -3.07
C HIS A 140 -7.51 34.68 -2.97
N GLU A 141 -8.26 34.57 -4.08
CA GLU A 141 -9.65 35.08 -4.14
C GLU A 141 -10.58 34.39 -3.13
N ARG A 142 -10.42 33.07 -2.93
CA ARG A 142 -11.41 32.21 -2.26
C ARG A 142 -10.98 31.66 -0.90
N TYR A 143 -9.71 31.75 -0.54
CA TYR A 143 -9.18 31.17 0.69
C TYR A 143 -8.00 31.99 1.21
N CYS A 144 -7.63 31.74 2.45
CA CYS A 144 -6.31 32.06 2.99
C CYS A 144 -5.46 30.78 2.94
N GLU A 145 -4.21 30.89 2.52
CA GLU A 145 -3.25 29.79 2.52
C GLU A 145 -2.28 29.94 3.69
N LEU A 146 -2.10 28.84 4.40
CA LEU A 146 -1.22 28.70 5.53
C LEU A 146 -0.18 27.62 5.21
N VAL A 147 1.07 27.88 5.57
CA VAL A 147 2.15 26.91 5.57
C VAL A 147 2.46 26.51 7.00
N GLY A 148 2.88 25.26 7.20
CA GLY A 148 3.28 24.76 8.51
C GLY A 148 3.92 23.38 8.39
N SER A 149 4.07 22.72 9.53
CA SER A 149 4.66 21.37 9.59
C SER A 149 3.90 20.48 10.56
N VAL A 150 4.14 19.18 10.45
CA VAL A 150 3.79 18.19 11.47
C VAL A 150 5.01 17.35 11.74
N SER A 151 5.46 17.30 12.99
CA SER A 151 6.45 16.31 13.42
C SER A 151 5.80 14.93 13.40
N GLN A 152 6.27 14.03 12.54
CA GLN A 152 5.70 12.69 12.33
C GLN A 152 6.67 11.60 12.81
N PRO A 153 6.19 10.46 13.33
CA PRO A 153 7.04 9.31 13.62
C PRO A 153 7.49 8.65 12.32
N GLN A 154 8.79 8.39 12.20
CA GLN A 154 9.38 7.64 11.11
C GLN A 154 9.68 6.22 11.60
N PHE A 155 9.03 5.23 11.00
CA PHE A 155 9.10 3.84 11.42
C PHE A 155 10.07 3.01 10.57
N GLN A 156 10.49 3.50 9.42
CA GLN A 156 11.44 2.80 8.55
C GLN A 156 12.86 2.93 9.09
N GLN A 157 13.55 1.80 9.22
CA GLN A 157 14.99 1.76 9.53
C GLN A 157 15.82 2.39 8.40
N GLY A 158 17.01 2.90 8.76
CA GLY A 158 17.94 3.51 7.81
C GLY A 158 17.54 4.92 7.36
N THR A 159 18.07 5.34 6.21
CA THR A 159 17.91 6.70 5.66
C THR A 159 17.26 6.69 4.28
N PRO A 160 16.35 7.64 3.98
CA PRO A 160 15.86 7.90 2.63
C PRO A 160 16.99 8.00 1.59
N PRO A 161 16.82 7.47 0.37
CA PRO A 161 15.60 6.82 -0.15
C PRO A 161 15.41 5.36 0.28
N PHE A 162 16.27 4.84 1.17
CA PHE A 162 16.26 3.49 1.74
C PHE A 162 16.77 2.37 0.80
N ASP A 163 17.84 2.62 0.05
CA ASP A 163 18.38 1.67 -0.96
C ASP A 163 18.96 0.37 -0.39
N THR A 164 19.02 0.24 0.94
CA THR A 164 19.51 -0.98 1.61
C THR A 164 18.68 -1.41 2.82
N GLU A 165 17.96 -0.49 3.48
CA GLU A 165 17.14 -0.75 4.69
C GLU A 165 15.64 -0.48 4.41
N GLY A 166 14.94 0.33 5.19
CA GLY A 166 13.59 0.80 4.87
C GLY A 166 12.42 -0.08 5.34
N LEU A 167 12.69 -1.20 6.00
CA LEU A 167 11.64 -2.01 6.62
C LEU A 167 11.25 -1.47 8.00
N PHE A 168 10.02 -1.77 8.41
CA PHE A 168 9.59 -1.58 9.79
C PHE A 168 10.19 -2.68 10.68
N GLU A 169 10.80 -2.27 11.79
CA GLU A 169 11.09 -3.16 12.91
C GLU A 169 9.85 -3.30 13.78
N ILE A 170 9.32 -4.52 13.95
CA ILE A 170 8.13 -4.74 14.77
C ILE A 170 8.56 -5.02 16.21
N GLY A 171 8.14 -4.16 17.13
CA GLY A 171 8.40 -4.28 18.56
C GLY A 171 7.62 -5.42 19.23
N ALA A 172 7.94 -5.67 20.50
CA ALA A 172 7.29 -6.73 21.28
C ALA A 172 5.78 -6.50 21.51
N ASP A 173 5.32 -5.25 21.39
CA ASP A 173 3.91 -4.88 21.42
C ASP A 173 3.21 -5.14 20.09
N GLY A 174 3.93 -5.47 19.01
CA GLY A 174 3.39 -5.68 17.68
C GLY A 174 3.14 -4.38 16.90
N LEU A 175 3.71 -3.24 17.32
CA LEU A 175 3.75 -1.99 16.57
C LEU A 175 5.13 -1.80 15.91
N PRO A 176 5.23 -1.02 14.83
CA PRO A 176 6.52 -0.60 14.32
C PRO A 176 7.23 0.29 15.35
N VAL A 177 8.52 0.04 15.56
CA VAL A 177 9.37 0.83 16.44
C VAL A 177 9.65 2.17 15.78
N GLU A 178 9.34 3.27 16.48
CA GLU A 178 9.69 4.62 16.04
C GLU A 178 11.22 4.79 16.03
N GLN A 179 11.78 5.05 14.85
CA GLN A 179 13.22 5.20 14.64
C GLN A 179 13.68 6.64 14.90
N ARG A 180 12.84 7.60 14.51
CA ARG A 180 13.04 9.05 14.70
C ARG A 180 11.74 9.82 14.46
N ARG A 181 11.79 11.14 14.67
CA ARG A 181 10.76 12.09 14.23
C ARG A 181 11.26 12.86 13.01
N GLU A 182 10.37 13.13 12.07
CA GLU A 182 10.65 13.93 10.87
C GLU A 182 9.59 15.01 10.70
N ASP A 183 10.02 16.23 10.40
CA ASP A 183 9.10 17.33 10.09
C ASP A 183 8.56 17.15 8.69
N THR A 184 7.24 17.07 8.60
CA THR A 184 6.51 16.89 7.35
C THR A 184 5.84 18.21 6.97
N PRO A 185 6.27 18.86 5.88
CA PRO A 185 5.63 20.08 5.40
C PRO A 185 4.15 19.87 5.08
N ILE A 186 3.32 20.84 5.48
CA ILE A 186 1.90 20.88 5.15
C ILE A 186 1.50 22.26 4.61
N VAL A 187 0.44 22.28 3.81
CA VAL A 187 -0.24 23.50 3.36
C VAL A 187 -1.71 23.37 3.69
N ILE A 188 -2.26 24.30 4.47
CA ILE A 188 -3.67 24.35 4.85
C ILE A 188 -4.33 25.53 4.13
N THR A 189 -5.52 25.33 3.56
CA THR A 189 -6.33 26.44 3.04
C THR A 189 -7.63 26.58 3.80
N ILE A 190 -7.93 27.82 4.21
CA ILE A 190 -9.15 28.19 4.93
C ILE A 190 -10.04 29.00 3.99
N PRO A 191 -11.26 28.55 3.66
CA PRO A 191 -12.17 29.29 2.80
C PRO A 191 -12.51 30.67 3.37
N LYS A 192 -12.56 31.68 2.50
CA LYS A 192 -13.05 33.02 2.88
C LYS A 192 -14.56 32.94 3.10
N GLY A 193 -14.97 33.03 4.36
CA GLY A 193 -16.36 32.96 4.79
C GLY A 193 -16.48 32.54 6.24
N PRO A 194 -17.67 32.68 6.84
CA PRO A 194 -17.88 32.28 8.23
C PRO A 194 -17.65 30.77 8.39
N MET A 195 -16.89 30.39 9.42
CA MET A 195 -16.72 28.98 9.78
C MET A 195 -18.05 28.42 10.30
N PRO A 196 -18.49 27.24 9.85
CA PRO A 196 -19.64 26.55 10.44
C PRO A 196 -19.42 26.27 11.93
N GLU A 197 -20.51 26.12 12.71
CA GLU A 197 -20.43 25.82 14.15
C GLU A 197 -19.60 24.56 14.46
N GLY A 198 -19.69 23.54 13.61
CA GLY A 198 -18.92 22.30 13.71
C GLY A 198 -17.52 22.34 13.10
N GLY A 199 -17.01 23.51 12.71
CA GLY A 199 -15.76 23.68 11.96
C GLY A 199 -15.94 23.55 10.44
N TYR A 200 -14.88 23.84 9.69
CA TYR A 200 -14.89 23.62 8.23
C TYR A 200 -14.86 22.12 7.90
N PRO A 201 -15.66 21.63 6.94
CA PRO A 201 -15.39 20.35 6.30
C PRO A 201 -13.98 20.36 5.69
N LEU A 202 -13.32 19.20 5.68
CA LEU A 202 -11.93 19.08 5.25
C LEU A 202 -11.79 18.18 4.00
N MET A 203 -11.07 18.65 2.99
CA MET A 203 -10.48 17.81 1.95
C MET A 203 -9.00 17.56 2.24
N VAL A 204 -8.60 16.30 2.25
CA VAL A 204 -7.18 15.90 2.33
C VAL A 204 -6.67 15.63 0.91
N TYR A 205 -5.67 16.40 0.49
CA TYR A 205 -5.01 16.26 -0.80
C TYR A 205 -3.74 15.43 -0.68
N PHE A 206 -3.67 14.35 -1.44
CA PHE A 206 -2.49 13.52 -1.59
C PHE A 206 -1.90 13.80 -2.97
N HIS A 207 -0.68 14.34 -3.02
CA HIS A 207 -0.03 14.65 -4.28
C HIS A 207 0.38 13.37 -5.02
N GLY A 208 0.55 13.47 -6.34
CA GLY A 208 1.01 12.35 -7.17
C GLY A 208 2.52 12.14 -7.12
N SER A 209 3.02 11.26 -8.00
CA SER A 209 4.43 10.99 -8.23
C SER A 209 5.24 12.29 -8.44
N GLY A 210 6.31 12.48 -7.64
CA GLY A 210 7.15 13.69 -7.67
C GLY A 210 6.47 14.98 -7.21
N GLY A 211 5.27 14.87 -6.64
CA GLY A 211 4.50 16.01 -6.15
C GLY A 211 4.98 16.55 -4.80
N VAL A 212 4.39 17.67 -4.40
CA VAL A 212 4.76 18.47 -3.23
C VAL A 212 3.50 18.90 -2.49
N ALA A 213 3.61 19.23 -1.20
CA ALA A 213 2.46 19.60 -0.35
C ALA A 213 1.68 20.79 -0.95
N ALA A 214 2.40 21.79 -1.46
CA ALA A 214 1.84 23.01 -2.06
C ALA A 214 0.99 22.76 -3.32
N GLN A 215 1.05 21.58 -3.93
CA GLN A 215 0.21 21.28 -5.10
C GLN A 215 -1.29 21.25 -4.80
N VAL A 216 -1.71 21.19 -3.52
CA VAL A 216 -3.11 21.43 -3.15
C VAL A 216 -3.58 22.83 -3.58
N VAL A 217 -2.67 23.81 -3.60
CA VAL A 217 -2.89 25.20 -4.04
C VAL A 217 -2.41 25.42 -5.47
N ASP A 218 -1.21 24.93 -5.80
CA ASP A 218 -0.48 25.36 -7.00
C ASP A 218 -0.80 24.54 -8.25
N ARG A 219 -1.43 23.36 -8.10
CA ARG A 219 -1.75 22.47 -9.22
C ARG A 219 -3.01 22.93 -9.98
N GLY A 220 -2.97 24.15 -10.50
CA GLY A 220 -4.04 24.76 -11.26
C GLY A 220 -4.04 24.39 -12.74
N PRO A 221 -5.01 24.91 -13.51
CA PRO A 221 -5.08 24.70 -14.95
C PRO A 221 -3.77 25.11 -15.63
N ALA A 222 -3.29 24.25 -16.53
CA ALA A 222 -2.10 24.51 -17.33
C ALA A 222 -2.42 24.35 -18.83
N PRO A 223 -1.96 25.25 -19.71
CA PRO A 223 -1.96 24.97 -21.13
C PRO A 223 -0.96 23.82 -21.43
N PRO A 224 -1.10 23.09 -22.55
CA PRO A 224 -0.17 22.02 -22.90
C PRO A 224 1.29 22.49 -22.87
N GLY A 225 2.10 21.92 -21.97
CA GLY A 225 3.52 22.24 -21.80
C GLY A 225 3.84 23.60 -21.14
N GLY A 226 2.83 24.32 -20.65
CA GLY A 226 3.02 25.58 -19.91
C GLY A 226 2.98 25.38 -18.38
N PRO A 227 3.28 26.45 -17.62
CA PRO A 227 3.25 26.39 -16.17
C PRO A 227 1.82 26.23 -15.64
N GLU A 228 1.69 25.57 -14.49
CA GLU A 228 0.44 25.50 -13.74
C GLU A 228 0.07 26.89 -13.20
N ALA A 229 -1.22 27.25 -13.28
CA ALA A 229 -1.72 28.47 -12.69
C ALA A 229 -1.76 28.34 -11.16
N ARG A 230 -0.77 28.94 -10.49
CA ARG A 230 -0.67 29.00 -9.03
C ARG A 230 -1.91 29.63 -8.40
N GLY A 231 -2.28 29.18 -7.21
CA GLY A 231 -3.48 29.64 -6.50
C GLY A 231 -4.83 29.12 -7.05
N LEU A 232 -4.83 28.44 -8.20
CA LEU A 232 -6.04 27.92 -8.87
C LEU A 232 -6.14 26.38 -8.85
N GLY A 233 -5.40 25.72 -7.95
CA GLY A 233 -5.40 24.27 -7.78
C GLY A 233 -6.63 23.70 -7.09
N PRO A 234 -6.59 22.43 -6.64
CA PRO A 234 -7.71 21.75 -5.99
C PRO A 234 -8.39 22.56 -4.87
N ALA A 235 -7.60 23.22 -4.01
CA ALA A 235 -8.09 24.10 -2.94
C ALA A 235 -9.02 25.22 -3.45
N HIS A 236 -8.71 25.81 -4.60
CA HIS A 236 -9.51 26.89 -5.18
C HIS A 236 -10.93 26.42 -5.55
N MET A 237 -11.05 25.18 -6.03
CA MET A 237 -12.32 24.63 -6.47
C MET A 237 -13.24 24.31 -5.29
N ILE A 238 -12.70 23.68 -4.26
CA ILE A 238 -13.45 23.27 -3.06
C ILE A 238 -13.69 24.42 -2.07
N ALA A 239 -12.82 25.43 -2.02
CA ALA A 239 -13.06 26.62 -1.20
C ALA A 239 -14.34 27.36 -1.60
N ALA A 240 -14.75 27.30 -2.88
CA ALA A 240 -16.04 27.84 -3.34
C ALA A 240 -17.26 27.17 -2.69
N HIS A 241 -17.06 26.00 -2.08
CA HIS A 241 -18.07 25.23 -1.35
C HIS A 241 -17.91 25.32 0.17
N GLY A 242 -17.05 26.23 0.67
CA GLY A 242 -16.80 26.38 2.10
C GLY A 242 -16.05 25.20 2.73
N ILE A 243 -15.24 24.47 1.94
CA ILE A 243 -14.46 23.32 2.37
C ILE A 243 -12.99 23.71 2.51
N ALA A 244 -12.42 23.52 3.70
CA ALA A 244 -10.99 23.69 3.95
C ALA A 244 -10.19 22.56 3.32
N SER A 245 -8.92 22.81 3.01
CA SER A 245 -8.04 21.79 2.41
C SER A 245 -6.75 21.65 3.19
N VAL A 246 -6.16 20.47 3.12
CA VAL A 246 -4.77 20.24 3.54
C VAL A 246 -4.04 19.46 2.45
N GLY A 247 -2.84 19.90 2.10
CA GLY A 247 -1.83 19.13 1.37
C GLY A 247 -0.68 18.80 2.33
N ALA A 248 -0.13 17.60 2.21
CA ALA A 248 1.00 17.17 3.02
C ALA A 248 2.06 16.51 2.15
N ALA A 249 3.32 16.68 2.53
CA ALA A 249 4.44 16.01 1.88
C ALA A 249 4.41 14.50 2.19
N LEU A 250 4.30 13.67 1.17
CA LEU A 250 4.35 12.21 1.31
C LEU A 250 5.79 11.72 1.50
N PRO A 251 6.02 10.48 2.01
CA PRO A 251 7.35 9.90 2.07
C PRO A 251 8.09 9.97 0.73
N LEU A 252 9.36 10.38 0.79
CA LEU A 252 10.24 10.54 -0.37
C LEU A 252 9.76 11.56 -1.42
N SER A 253 8.83 12.47 -1.07
CA SER A 253 8.53 13.62 -1.91
C SER A 253 9.72 14.58 -1.99
N PRO A 254 9.85 15.41 -3.05
CA PRO A 254 10.91 16.39 -3.17
C PRO A 254 10.99 17.40 -2.02
N ASP A 255 9.87 17.68 -1.34
CA ASP A 255 9.83 18.58 -0.17
C ASP A 255 10.53 17.99 1.06
N ARG A 256 10.59 16.65 1.15
CA ARG A 256 11.28 15.92 2.23
C ARG A 256 12.65 15.43 1.81
N LEU A 257 12.82 15.08 0.53
CA LEU A 257 14.06 14.59 -0.05
C LEU A 257 14.39 15.38 -1.33
N PRO A 258 15.13 16.51 -1.20
CA PRO A 258 15.51 17.32 -2.35
C PRO A 258 16.26 16.51 -3.41
N GLY A 259 15.77 16.54 -4.64
CA GLY A 259 16.33 15.77 -5.76
C GLY A 259 15.74 14.38 -5.95
N ALA A 260 14.81 13.94 -5.09
CA ALA A 260 14.07 12.68 -5.28
C ALA A 260 13.40 12.62 -6.67
N GLY A 261 13.51 11.48 -7.33
CA GLY A 261 12.82 11.23 -8.59
C GLY A 261 11.30 11.16 -8.41
N ALA A 262 10.55 11.31 -9.51
CA ALA A 262 9.09 11.23 -9.45
C ALA A 262 8.57 9.87 -8.91
N ILE A 263 9.38 8.83 -9.04
CA ILE A 263 9.07 7.45 -8.66
C ILE A 263 9.97 6.94 -7.53
N GLU A 264 10.65 7.82 -6.78
CA GLU A 264 11.58 7.46 -5.70
C GLU A 264 10.93 6.50 -4.68
N TYR A 265 9.64 6.71 -4.40
CA TYR A 265 8.84 5.87 -3.52
C TYR A 265 8.70 4.41 -3.97
N LEU A 266 8.97 4.08 -5.24
CA LEU A 266 9.04 2.69 -5.72
C LEU A 266 10.29 1.96 -5.22
N ASN A 267 11.38 2.71 -4.99
CA ASN A 267 12.74 2.26 -4.69
C ASN A 267 13.13 0.97 -5.43
N PHE A 268 13.52 1.09 -6.70
CA PHE A 268 13.95 -0.06 -7.51
C PHE A 268 15.28 -0.66 -7.05
N ASP A 269 16.10 0.08 -6.32
CA ASP A 269 17.34 -0.42 -5.73
C ASP A 269 17.05 -1.30 -4.48
N ASN A 270 15.88 -1.12 -3.86
CA ASN A 270 15.40 -1.91 -2.74
C ASN A 270 13.87 -2.06 -2.72
N LEU A 271 13.37 -3.00 -3.52
CA LEU A 271 11.93 -3.31 -3.61
C LEU A 271 11.31 -3.80 -2.29
N ALA A 272 12.11 -4.22 -1.31
CA ALA A 272 11.59 -4.61 -0.01
C ALA A 272 11.05 -3.40 0.77
N ALA A 273 11.72 -2.25 0.68
CA ALA A 273 11.32 -1.02 1.35
C ALA A 273 9.99 -0.45 0.83
N PHE A 274 9.67 -0.69 -0.46
CA PHE A 274 8.47 -0.20 -1.13
C PHE A 274 7.18 -0.38 -0.29
N ARG A 275 6.95 -1.58 0.24
CA ARG A 275 5.76 -1.87 1.05
C ARG A 275 5.65 -0.92 2.25
N ASP A 276 6.75 -0.74 2.97
CA ASP A 276 6.75 0.02 4.22
C ASP A 276 6.81 1.53 3.97
N THR A 277 7.33 1.99 2.83
CA THR A 277 7.18 3.38 2.36
C THR A 277 5.71 3.76 2.17
N PHE A 278 4.88 2.89 1.57
CA PHE A 278 3.44 3.16 1.45
C PHE A 278 2.72 3.11 2.80
N ARG A 279 3.09 2.15 3.65
CA ARG A 279 2.51 2.05 4.99
C ARG A 279 2.87 3.28 5.83
N GLN A 280 4.11 3.75 5.77
CA GLN A 280 4.57 4.98 6.41
C GLN A 280 3.68 6.16 6.00
N GLY A 281 3.46 6.34 4.68
CA GLY A 281 2.57 7.39 4.18
C GLY A 281 1.14 7.25 4.69
N VAL A 282 0.56 6.05 4.73
CA VAL A 282 -0.79 5.84 5.29
C VAL A 282 -0.84 6.18 6.78
N LEU A 283 0.17 5.81 7.57
CA LEU A 283 0.25 6.08 9.01
C LEU A 283 0.39 7.58 9.30
N GLU A 284 1.29 8.28 8.60
CA GLU A 284 1.48 9.74 8.74
C GLU A 284 0.19 10.49 8.41
N GLN A 285 -0.51 10.09 7.35
CA GLN A 285 -1.75 10.74 6.91
C GLN A 285 -2.91 10.48 7.88
N ARG A 286 -2.98 9.30 8.49
CA ARG A 286 -3.92 9.00 9.58
C ARG A 286 -3.68 9.89 10.80
N LEU A 287 -2.42 10.04 11.20
CA LEU A 287 -2.02 10.90 12.32
C LEU A 287 -2.34 12.37 12.03
N LEU A 288 -2.04 12.85 10.82
CA LEU A 288 -2.38 14.20 10.36
C LEU A 288 -3.88 14.46 10.41
N VAL A 289 -4.71 13.56 9.87
CA VAL A 289 -6.18 13.70 9.89
C VAL A 289 -6.70 13.79 11.32
N ARG A 290 -6.15 12.98 12.24
CA ARG A 290 -6.51 13.07 13.66
C ARG A 290 -6.12 14.41 14.28
N ALA A 291 -4.92 14.93 13.97
CA ALA A 291 -4.47 16.22 14.48
C ALA A 291 -5.35 17.37 13.96
N LEU A 292 -5.71 17.34 12.67
CA LEU A 292 -6.56 18.34 12.04
C LEU A 292 -8.01 18.32 12.57
N ALA A 293 -8.52 17.16 12.95
CA ALA A 293 -9.86 17.04 13.53
C ALA A 293 -10.03 17.79 14.87
N SER A 294 -8.93 18.15 15.52
CA SER A 294 -8.90 18.94 16.76
C SER A 294 -8.11 20.25 16.62
N LEU A 295 -7.72 20.62 15.41
CA LEU A 295 -6.93 21.83 15.19
C LEU A 295 -7.82 23.07 15.36
N GLU A 296 -7.42 23.96 16.25
CA GLU A 296 -7.98 25.31 16.39
C GLU A 296 -6.97 26.31 15.83
N ILE A 297 -7.46 27.23 14.99
CA ILE A 297 -6.66 28.30 14.39
C ILE A 297 -7.26 29.62 14.86
N ASP A 298 -6.44 30.45 15.51
CA ASP A 298 -6.87 31.78 15.95
C ASP A 298 -7.25 32.62 14.72
N PRO A 299 -8.45 33.25 14.69
CA PRO A 299 -8.86 34.10 13.58
C PRO A 299 -7.97 35.34 13.37
N ALA A 300 -7.19 35.74 14.38
CA ALA A 300 -6.36 36.95 14.46
C ALA A 300 -7.09 38.30 14.25
#